data_AF-A0A9E3RRE4-F1
#
_entry.id   AF-A0A9E3RRE4-F1
#
_cell.length_a   1.000
_cell.length_b   1.000
_cell.length_c   1.000
_cell.angle_alpha   90.00
_cell.angle_beta   90.00
_cell.angle_gamma   90.00
#
_symmetry.space_group_name_H-M   'P 1'
#
loop_
_entity.id
_entity.type
_entity.pdbx_description
1 polymer ?
#
loop_
_entity_poly.entity_id
_entity_poly.type
_entity_poly.pdbx_seq_one_letter_code
_entity_poly.pdbx_strand_id
1 'polypeptide(L)'
;MKYTTFAAIKKSVLIGAPVIGFVFLIRSCAGCGDAQPPLQEQPYASQQQQAPQTQMQAPTAKPQYGAQELPLSSTEQEILQLQKEPLSLGKQDDNGSLKRTVKKGSVKLDIRCDQNKGFTSWNRIKVDWDNNKKYDEKWNFRPDGTVARFVSPNDDEDYSIEYRLYNNVWKLK
;
A
#
# COMPACT_ATOMS: atom_id res chain seq x y z
N MET A 1 19.58 28.76 -33.93
CA MET A 1 20.31 27.48 -34.06
C MET A 1 19.37 26.44 -33.45
N LYS A 2 18.66 25.53 -34.13
CA LYS A 2 18.91 24.63 -35.28
C LYS A 2 19.79 23.40 -34.97
N TYR A 3 19.12 22.27 -34.70
CA TYR A 3 19.60 20.86 -34.68
C TYR A 3 20.64 20.54 -33.57
N THR A 4 21.01 19.30 -33.20
CA THR A 4 20.71 17.89 -33.62
C THR A 4 20.93 16.98 -32.35
N THR A 5 20.61 15.69 -32.16
CA THR A 5 20.08 14.55 -32.95
C THR A 5 19.36 13.56 -31.99
N PHE A 6 18.62 12.55 -32.50
CA PHE A 6 18.28 11.33 -31.74
C PHE A 6 19.48 10.36 -31.64
N ALA A 7 19.49 9.50 -30.61
CA ALA A 7 20.19 8.22 -30.64
C ALA A 7 19.46 7.17 -29.78
N ALA A 8 19.21 6.00 -30.34
CA ALA A 8 18.67 4.83 -29.63
C ALA A 8 19.56 3.61 -29.92
N ILE A 9 19.58 2.61 -29.04
CA ILE A 9 19.98 1.23 -29.40
C ILE A 9 19.41 0.24 -28.38
N LYS A 10 18.99 -0.93 -28.88
CA LYS A 10 18.49 -2.07 -28.10
C LYS A 10 19.65 -2.99 -27.72
N LYS A 11 19.61 -3.63 -26.55
CA LYS A 11 20.10 -5.01 -26.38
C LYS A 11 19.20 -5.80 -25.43
N SER A 12 18.44 -6.73 -26.00
CA SER A 12 17.78 -7.81 -25.27
C SER A 12 18.72 -9.01 -25.20
N VAL A 13 18.78 -9.70 -24.06
CA VAL A 13 19.37 -11.04 -23.93
C VAL A 13 18.40 -11.89 -23.11
N LEU A 14 18.24 -13.15 -23.49
CA LEU A 14 17.24 -14.09 -22.97
C LEU A 14 17.84 -15.50 -23.09
N ILE A 15 17.33 -16.46 -22.29
CA ILE A 15 17.72 -17.88 -22.22
C ILE A 15 19.01 -18.11 -21.40
N GLY A 16 19.06 -19.03 -20.42
CA GLY A 16 17.97 -19.80 -19.81
C GLY A 16 18.42 -21.01 -18.96
N ALA A 17 17.44 -21.70 -18.36
CA ALA A 17 17.52 -23.01 -17.68
C ALA A 17 18.33 -23.11 -16.36
N PRO A 18 18.18 -24.17 -15.53
CA PRO A 18 17.23 -25.29 -15.60
C PRO A 18 16.34 -25.48 -14.35
N VAL A 19 15.51 -26.53 -14.38
CA VAL A 19 14.60 -27.00 -13.32
C VAL A 19 15.35 -27.66 -12.15
N ILE A 20 14.88 -27.44 -10.92
CA ILE A 20 14.93 -28.45 -9.84
C ILE A 20 13.53 -28.54 -9.22
N GLY A 21 12.91 -29.73 -9.26
CA GLY A 21 11.65 -30.00 -8.58
C GLY A 21 11.90 -30.59 -7.20
N PHE A 22 11.07 -30.23 -6.21
CA PHE A 22 11.10 -30.86 -4.89
C PHE A 22 9.74 -31.50 -4.56
N VAL A 23 9.65 -32.82 -4.76
CA VAL A 23 8.53 -33.63 -4.28
C VAL A 23 8.82 -33.98 -2.82
N PHE A 24 8.01 -33.48 -1.90
CA PHE A 24 7.95 -34.02 -0.53
C PHE A 24 6.60 -34.71 -0.33
N LEU A 25 6.65 -36.03 -0.12
CA LEU A 25 5.50 -36.92 -0.07
C LEU A 25 5.66 -37.81 1.17
N ILE A 26 5.18 -37.35 2.33
CA ILE A 26 5.26 -38.12 3.59
C ILE A 26 3.91 -38.14 4.30
N ARG A 27 3.29 -39.32 4.22
CA ARG A 27 2.39 -39.98 5.19
C ARG A 27 1.24 -39.18 5.81
N SER A 28 0.04 -39.61 5.45
CA SER A 28 -1.08 -39.72 6.38
C SER A 28 -0.70 -40.53 7.62
N CYS A 29 -1.15 -40.09 8.80
CA CYS A 29 -1.38 -40.96 9.95
C CYS A 29 -2.89 -40.98 10.21
N ALA A 30 -3.49 -42.18 10.19
CA ALA A 30 -4.86 -42.40 10.61
C ALA A 30 -4.88 -42.97 12.04
N GLY A 31 -5.86 -42.51 12.84
CA GLY A 31 -6.10 -42.89 14.23
C GLY A 31 -7.16 -41.95 14.77
N CYS A 32 -8.45 -42.32 14.78
CA CYS A 32 -9.09 -43.25 15.72
C CYS A 32 -9.08 -42.68 17.15
N GLY A 33 -10.26 -42.26 17.62
CA GLY A 33 -10.46 -41.57 18.90
C GLY A 33 -11.93 -41.22 19.14
N ASP A 34 -12.76 -42.26 19.19
CA ASP A 34 -14.09 -42.39 19.80
C ASP A 34 -15.21 -41.35 19.60
N ALA A 35 -16.45 -41.83 19.76
CA ALA A 35 -17.67 -41.05 19.63
C ALA A 35 -18.17 -40.53 20.98
N GLN A 36 -18.82 -39.36 20.99
CA GLN A 36 -19.69 -38.92 22.09
C GLN A 36 -21.13 -38.71 21.59
N PRO A 37 -22.15 -38.99 22.43
CA PRO A 37 -23.56 -38.95 22.03
C PRO A 37 -24.10 -37.51 21.87
N PRO A 38 -25.23 -37.33 21.15
CA PRO A 38 -25.80 -36.01 20.89
C PRO A 38 -26.31 -35.33 22.16
N LEU A 39 -25.93 -34.05 22.34
CA LEU A 39 -26.55 -33.16 23.33
C LEU A 39 -27.80 -32.50 22.73
N GLN A 40 -28.78 -32.26 23.59
CA GLN A 40 -30.12 -31.82 23.19
C GLN A 40 -30.16 -30.32 22.88
N GLU A 41 -30.90 -29.94 21.84
CA GLU A 41 -31.19 -28.54 21.54
C GLU A 41 -32.12 -27.94 22.61
N GLN A 42 -31.77 -26.75 23.11
CA GLN A 42 -32.70 -25.90 23.85
C GLN A 42 -32.94 -24.58 23.08
N PRO A 43 -34.19 -24.13 22.94
CA PRO A 43 -34.50 -22.90 22.19
C PRO A 43 -34.22 -21.65 23.04
N TYR A 44 -33.01 -21.10 22.94
CA TYR A 44 -32.72 -19.77 23.47
C TYR A 44 -33.15 -18.69 22.47
N ALA A 45 -33.97 -17.74 22.96
CA ALA A 45 -34.55 -16.68 22.14
C ALA A 45 -33.49 -15.70 21.60
N SER A 46 -33.73 -15.18 20.40
CA SER A 46 -32.79 -14.29 19.71
C SER A 46 -32.75 -12.88 20.32
N GLN A 47 -31.57 -12.48 20.80
CA GLN A 47 -31.22 -11.07 20.99
C GLN A 47 -30.00 -10.74 20.13
N GLN A 48 -30.24 -10.07 18.99
CA GLN A 48 -29.18 -9.65 18.07
C GLN A 48 -28.45 -8.40 18.59
N GLN A 49 -27.57 -8.58 19.58
CA GLN A 49 -26.56 -7.58 19.89
C GLN A 49 -25.46 -7.62 18.81
N GLN A 50 -25.61 -6.77 17.78
CA GLN A 50 -24.57 -6.56 16.78
C GLN A 50 -23.37 -5.83 17.41
N ALA A 51 -22.41 -6.60 17.93
CA ALA A 51 -21.09 -6.06 18.24
C ALA A 51 -20.46 -5.50 16.95
N PRO A 52 -19.76 -4.35 16.99
CA PRO A 52 -19.03 -3.83 15.83
C PRO A 52 -18.01 -4.85 15.33
N GLN A 53 -18.29 -5.48 14.19
CA GLN A 53 -17.41 -6.49 13.62
C GLN A 53 -16.12 -5.85 13.12
N THR A 54 -15.09 -5.87 13.97
CA THR A 54 -13.72 -5.54 13.58
C THR A 54 -13.18 -6.70 12.73
N GLN A 55 -13.59 -6.72 11.46
CA GLN A 55 -13.19 -7.76 10.52
C GLN A 55 -11.67 -7.72 10.33
N MET A 56 -10.97 -8.77 10.79
CA MET A 56 -9.56 -9.00 10.45
C MET A 56 -9.48 -9.45 8.98
N GLN A 57 -9.55 -8.48 8.07
CA GLN A 57 -9.42 -8.73 6.64
C GLN A 57 -7.97 -9.11 6.29
N ALA A 58 -7.81 -10.15 5.47
CA ALA A 58 -6.51 -10.52 4.91
C ALA A 58 -6.00 -9.43 3.96
N PRO A 59 -4.68 -9.17 3.88
CA PRO A 59 -4.16 -7.97 3.22
C PRO A 59 -4.16 -8.09 1.69
N THR A 60 -4.90 -7.19 1.02
CA THR A 60 -4.59 -6.58 -0.32
C THR A 60 -5.74 -5.76 -0.92
N ALA A 61 -6.94 -5.74 -0.32
CA ALA A 61 -8.05 -4.90 -0.79
C ALA A 61 -7.70 -3.39 -0.72
N LYS A 62 -8.17 -2.61 -1.71
CA LYS A 62 -8.06 -1.13 -1.69
C LYS A 62 -8.87 -0.57 -0.51
N PRO A 63 -8.41 0.49 0.19
CA PRO A 63 -9.16 1.09 1.29
C PRO A 63 -10.51 1.64 0.84
N GLN A 64 -11.56 1.45 1.65
CA GLN A 64 -12.85 2.08 1.38
C GLN A 64 -12.81 3.56 1.79
N TYR A 65 -13.09 4.45 0.84
CA TYR A 65 -13.03 5.90 1.03
C TYR A 65 -14.41 6.51 1.35
N GLY A 66 -14.45 7.78 1.77
CA GLY A 66 -15.68 8.54 2.05
C GLY A 66 -16.17 8.50 3.51
N ALA A 67 -15.53 7.74 4.40
CA ALA A 67 -15.87 7.75 5.83
C ALA A 67 -15.31 9.01 6.52
N GLN A 68 -16.03 9.55 7.50
CA GLN A 68 -15.60 10.75 8.24
C GLN A 68 -14.29 10.54 9.01
N GLU A 69 -14.08 9.33 9.55
CA GLU A 69 -12.84 8.93 10.21
C GLU A 69 -12.43 7.52 9.74
N LEU A 70 -11.15 7.33 9.44
CA LEU A 70 -10.53 6.04 9.09
C LEU A 70 -9.31 5.80 9.99
N PRO A 71 -9.21 4.66 10.70
CA PRO A 71 -8.02 4.34 11.48
C PRO A 71 -6.82 4.08 10.57
N LEU A 72 -5.63 4.53 10.98
CA LEU A 72 -4.39 4.34 10.23
C LEU A 72 -3.92 2.87 10.32
N SER A 73 -4.05 2.12 9.22
CA SER A 73 -3.65 0.72 9.15
C SER A 73 -2.14 0.50 9.27
N SER A 74 -1.72 -0.74 9.54
CA SER A 74 -0.30 -1.11 9.61
C SER A 74 0.48 -0.78 8.34
N THR A 75 -0.07 -1.09 7.16
CA THR A 75 0.54 -0.76 5.87
C THR A 75 0.73 0.75 5.70
N GLU A 76 -0.23 1.55 6.18
CA GLU A 76 -0.11 3.01 6.14
C GLU A 76 0.92 3.54 7.15
N GLN A 77 0.99 2.97 8.36
CA GLN A 77 2.03 3.27 9.35
C GLN A 77 3.43 2.99 8.79
N GLU A 78 3.60 1.92 8.01
CA GLU A 78 4.84 1.64 7.29
C GLU A 78 5.15 2.69 6.21
N ILE A 79 4.15 3.15 5.44
CA ILE A 79 4.33 4.20 4.43
C ILE A 79 4.74 5.53 5.10
N LEU A 80 4.21 5.84 6.29
CA LEU A 80 4.67 6.99 7.08
C LEU A 80 6.13 6.87 7.55
N GLN A 81 6.68 5.67 7.78
CA GLN A 81 8.10 5.54 8.12
C GLN A 81 9.02 5.82 6.93
N LEU A 82 8.59 5.52 5.70
CA LEU A 82 9.38 5.80 4.48
C LEU A 82 9.70 7.30 4.32
N GLN A 83 8.87 8.18 4.88
CA GLN A 83 9.12 9.62 4.90
C GLN A 83 10.39 10.00 5.70
N LYS A 84 10.74 9.20 6.71
CA LYS A 84 11.87 9.43 7.63
C LYS A 84 13.18 8.79 7.15
N GLU A 85 13.12 7.95 6.12
CA GLU A 85 14.30 7.29 5.55
C GLU A 85 15.23 8.30 4.86
N PRO A 86 16.55 8.12 4.87
CA PRO A 86 17.48 9.13 4.37
C PRO A 86 17.35 9.36 2.85
N LEU A 87 17.54 10.61 2.43
CA LEU A 87 17.46 11.03 1.02
C LEU A 87 18.50 10.34 0.12
N SER A 88 19.58 9.79 0.68
CA SER A 88 20.61 9.02 -0.04
C SER A 88 20.10 7.71 -0.66
N LEU A 89 18.91 7.24 -0.27
CA LEU A 89 18.22 6.12 -0.92
C LEU A 89 17.46 6.56 -2.20
N GLY A 90 17.40 7.86 -2.45
CA GLY A 90 16.85 8.46 -3.66
C GLY A 90 17.84 8.51 -4.82
N LYS A 91 17.30 8.77 -6.02
CA LYS A 91 18.08 9.22 -7.18
C LYS A 91 17.48 10.52 -7.70
N GLN A 92 18.31 11.32 -8.38
CA GLN A 92 17.83 12.57 -8.97
C GLN A 92 16.77 12.29 -10.05
N ASP A 93 15.81 13.21 -10.16
CA ASP A 93 14.84 13.26 -11.23
C ASP A 93 15.14 14.37 -12.24
N ASP A 94 14.40 14.32 -13.32
CA ASP A 94 14.61 15.09 -14.54
C ASP A 94 14.31 16.59 -14.33
N ASN A 95 13.82 16.97 -13.13
CA ASN A 95 13.54 18.32 -12.67
C ASN A 95 14.49 18.76 -11.53
N GLY A 96 15.59 18.01 -11.31
CA GLY A 96 16.59 18.28 -10.26
C GLY A 96 16.14 17.94 -8.83
N SER A 97 14.96 17.33 -8.64
CA SER A 97 14.47 16.85 -7.35
C SER A 97 14.91 15.40 -7.10
N LEU A 98 14.58 14.78 -5.95
CA LEU A 98 14.83 13.35 -5.74
C LEU A 98 13.55 12.53 -5.90
N LYS A 99 13.67 11.36 -6.55
CA LYS A 99 12.64 10.33 -6.64
C LYS A 99 13.17 8.96 -6.18
N ARG A 100 12.30 8.17 -5.56
CA ARG A 100 12.55 6.76 -5.21
C ARG A 100 11.27 5.96 -5.39
N THR A 101 11.38 4.82 -6.06
CA THR A 101 10.26 3.88 -6.17
C THR A 101 10.46 2.74 -5.19
N VAL A 102 9.43 2.41 -4.40
CA VAL A 102 9.40 1.25 -3.49
C VAL A 102 8.26 0.33 -3.91
N LYS A 103 8.43 -0.98 -3.74
CA LYS A 103 7.37 -1.98 -3.92
C LYS A 103 7.21 -2.82 -2.65
N LYS A 104 5.97 -3.10 -2.26
CA LYS A 104 5.60 -3.93 -1.11
C LYS A 104 4.42 -4.83 -1.49
N GLY A 105 4.69 -6.09 -1.83
CA GLY A 105 3.68 -6.98 -2.40
C GLY A 105 3.16 -6.44 -3.74
N SER A 106 1.84 -6.29 -3.86
CA SER A 106 1.21 -5.60 -5.01
C SER A 106 1.47 -4.09 -5.00
N VAL A 107 1.67 -3.47 -3.84
CA VAL A 107 1.66 -2.01 -3.68
C VAL A 107 2.92 -1.38 -4.26
N LYS A 108 2.74 -0.35 -5.09
CA LYS A 108 3.80 0.48 -5.66
C LYS A 108 3.74 1.89 -5.08
N LEU A 109 4.90 2.44 -4.72
CA LEU A 109 5.06 3.73 -4.07
C LEU A 109 6.05 4.60 -4.84
N ASP A 110 5.68 5.83 -5.19
CA ASP A 110 6.59 6.84 -5.78
C ASP A 110 6.83 7.96 -4.75
N ILE A 111 8.02 7.96 -4.15
CA ILE A 111 8.45 8.86 -3.08
C ILE A 111 9.24 10.02 -3.70
N ARG A 112 8.92 11.26 -3.29
CA ARG A 112 9.52 12.50 -3.81
C ARG A 112 10.04 13.40 -2.70
N CYS A 113 11.17 14.03 -2.97
CA CYS A 113 11.69 15.18 -2.24
C CYS A 113 11.85 16.32 -3.26
N ASP A 114 10.89 17.24 -3.28
CA ASP A 114 10.83 18.39 -4.18
C ASP A 114 11.88 19.45 -3.80
N GLN A 115 13.17 19.13 -3.95
CA GLN A 115 14.30 19.99 -3.54
C GLN A 115 14.25 21.37 -4.21
N ASN A 116 13.74 21.45 -5.44
CA ASN A 116 13.53 22.71 -6.18
C ASN A 116 12.46 23.64 -5.55
N LYS A 117 11.73 23.18 -4.52
CA LYS A 117 10.81 23.98 -3.69
C LYS A 117 11.33 24.14 -2.24
N GLY A 118 12.60 23.85 -1.99
CA GLY A 118 13.24 23.98 -0.68
C GLY A 118 12.99 22.83 0.31
N PHE A 119 12.43 21.69 -0.13
CA PHE A 119 12.26 20.54 0.76
C PHE A 119 13.59 19.81 0.99
N THR A 120 13.88 19.50 2.26
CA THR A 120 15.09 18.80 2.74
C THR A 120 14.83 17.38 3.24
N SER A 121 13.59 16.90 3.13
CA SER A 121 13.13 15.55 3.46
C SER A 121 12.18 15.04 2.38
N TRP A 122 11.88 13.74 2.38
CA TRP A 122 10.75 13.23 1.61
C TRP A 122 9.49 14.03 2.00
N ASN A 123 8.81 14.59 1.00
CA ASN A 123 7.72 15.55 1.18
C ASN A 123 6.41 15.11 0.50
N ARG A 124 6.48 14.07 -0.34
CA ARG A 124 5.34 13.55 -1.08
C ARG A 124 5.52 12.07 -1.40
N ILE A 125 4.45 11.29 -1.27
CA ILE A 125 4.37 9.90 -1.72
C ILE A 125 3.13 9.76 -2.60
N LYS A 126 3.23 9.10 -3.74
CA LYS A 126 2.06 8.53 -4.43
C LYS A 126 1.95 7.03 -4.15
N VAL A 127 0.73 6.54 -3.95
CA VAL A 127 0.40 5.13 -3.69
C VAL A 127 -0.43 4.58 -4.85
N ASP A 128 -0.08 3.37 -5.29
CA ASP A 128 -0.68 2.60 -6.38
C ASP A 128 -0.89 1.19 -5.81
N TRP A 129 -2.10 0.91 -5.30
CA TRP A 129 -2.39 -0.25 -4.45
C TRP A 129 -2.45 -1.58 -5.24
N ASP A 130 -2.89 -1.51 -6.49
CA ASP A 130 -3.01 -2.65 -7.42
C ASP A 130 -1.85 -2.75 -8.44
N ASN A 131 -0.95 -1.77 -8.48
CA ASN A 131 0.17 -1.66 -9.43
C ASN A 131 -0.31 -1.55 -10.91
N ASN A 132 -1.51 -1.01 -11.16
CA ASN A 132 -2.02 -0.76 -12.51
C ASN A 132 -1.33 0.41 -13.25
N LYS A 133 -0.52 1.21 -12.52
CA LYS A 133 0.29 2.39 -12.93
C LYS A 133 -0.38 3.75 -12.77
N LYS A 134 -1.69 3.83 -12.54
CA LYS A 134 -2.30 5.02 -11.94
C LYS A 134 -2.00 5.05 -10.44
N TYR A 135 -2.37 6.13 -9.74
CA TYR A 135 -2.07 6.27 -8.32
C TYR A 135 -3.32 6.68 -7.55
N ASP A 136 -3.96 5.67 -6.96
CA ASP A 136 -5.08 5.76 -6.00
C ASP A 136 -4.93 6.93 -5.02
N GLU A 137 -3.70 7.17 -4.53
CA GLU A 137 -3.46 8.17 -3.49
C GLU A 137 -2.20 9.00 -3.71
N LYS A 138 -2.20 10.19 -3.12
CA LYS A 138 -1.11 11.16 -3.10
C LYS A 138 -1.04 11.79 -1.71
N TRP A 139 -0.04 11.42 -0.92
CA TRP A 139 0.20 11.96 0.40
C TRP A 139 1.21 13.10 0.32
N ASN A 140 0.90 14.24 0.94
CA ASN A 140 1.79 15.38 1.08
C ASN A 140 2.14 15.56 2.55
N PHE A 141 3.44 15.67 2.83
CA PHE A 141 4.01 15.89 4.15
C PHE A 141 4.52 17.32 4.25
N ARG A 142 4.28 17.98 5.38
CA ARG A 142 4.65 19.38 5.62
C ARG A 142 5.73 19.49 6.70
N PRO A 143 6.55 20.56 6.71
CA PRO A 143 7.59 20.75 7.73
C PRO A 143 7.06 20.91 9.16
N ASP A 144 5.78 21.27 9.32
CA ASP A 144 5.06 21.32 10.61
C ASP A 144 4.59 19.93 11.12
N GLY A 145 4.93 18.86 10.39
CA GLY A 145 4.51 17.49 10.71
C GLY A 145 3.10 17.13 10.22
N THR A 146 2.34 18.06 9.64
CA THR A 146 1.00 17.75 9.12
C THR A 146 1.08 16.88 7.86
N VAL A 147 0.19 15.87 7.81
CA VAL A 147 0.07 14.95 6.67
C VAL A 147 -1.31 15.10 6.04
N ALA A 148 -1.33 15.31 4.73
CA ALA A 148 -2.54 15.41 3.93
C ALA A 148 -2.57 14.27 2.91
N ARG A 149 -3.57 13.38 3.01
CA ARG A 149 -3.80 12.25 2.12
C ARG A 149 -4.89 12.63 1.12
N PHE A 150 -4.50 12.73 -0.14
CA PHE A 150 -5.41 12.99 -1.26
C PHE A 150 -5.71 11.67 -1.96
N VAL A 151 -6.98 11.40 -2.26
CA VAL A 151 -7.47 10.11 -2.76
C VAL A 151 -8.24 10.31 -4.06
N SER A 152 -8.03 9.40 -5.01
CA SER A 152 -8.67 9.29 -6.32
C SER A 152 -9.58 8.04 -6.33
N PRO A 153 -10.86 8.14 -5.95
CA PRO A 153 -11.71 6.96 -5.68
C PRO A 153 -12.00 6.07 -6.90
N ASN A 154 -12.05 6.68 -8.10
CA ASN A 154 -12.32 5.96 -9.35
C ASN A 154 -11.04 5.45 -10.03
N ASP A 155 -9.87 5.68 -9.42
CA ASP A 155 -8.56 5.47 -10.03
C ASP A 155 -8.46 6.18 -11.41
N ASP A 156 -8.46 7.52 -11.38
CA ASP A 156 -8.36 8.42 -12.54
C ASP A 156 -7.29 9.51 -12.34
N GLU A 157 -6.62 9.50 -11.18
CA GLU A 157 -5.80 10.58 -10.62
C GLU A 157 -6.58 11.89 -10.32
N ASP A 158 -7.92 11.89 -10.36
CA ASP A 158 -8.72 13.01 -9.84
C ASP A 158 -8.89 12.89 -8.34
N TYR A 159 -8.12 13.69 -7.62
CA TYR A 159 -7.96 13.59 -6.18
C TYR A 159 -9.07 14.32 -5.40
N SER A 160 -10.30 13.85 -5.59
CA SER A 160 -11.56 14.45 -5.10
C SER A 160 -11.79 14.35 -3.59
N ILE A 161 -11.08 13.47 -2.87
CA ILE A 161 -11.20 13.34 -1.40
C ILE A 161 -9.89 13.73 -0.71
N GLU A 162 -9.96 14.56 0.33
CA GLU A 162 -8.81 14.97 1.17
C GLU A 162 -9.02 14.57 2.64
N TYR A 163 -8.05 13.84 3.19
CA TYR A 163 -7.95 13.48 4.60
C TYR A 163 -6.77 14.15 5.29
N ARG A 164 -6.88 14.39 6.60
CA ARG A 164 -5.82 14.90 7.47
C ARG A 164 -5.55 13.94 8.63
N LEU A 165 -4.28 13.68 8.90
CA LEU A 165 -3.87 12.73 9.94
C LEU A 165 -3.83 13.41 11.32
N TYR A 166 -4.57 12.86 12.28
CA TYR A 166 -4.56 13.27 13.68
C TYR A 166 -4.54 12.01 14.57
N ASN A 167 -3.52 11.86 15.42
CA ASN A 167 -3.42 10.77 16.41
C ASN A 167 -3.66 9.36 15.83
N ASN A 168 -3.05 9.04 14.69
CA ASN A 168 -3.23 7.79 13.94
C ASN A 168 -4.67 7.54 13.42
N VAL A 169 -5.45 8.59 13.22
CA VAL A 169 -6.74 8.57 12.54
C VAL A 169 -6.73 9.58 11.40
N TRP A 170 -7.09 9.14 10.20
CA TRP A 170 -7.41 10.03 9.08
C TRP A 170 -8.80 10.60 9.31
N LYS A 171 -8.92 11.92 9.45
CA LYS A 171 -10.21 12.62 9.47
C LYS A 171 -10.47 13.28 8.12
N LEU A 172 -11.69 13.14 7.61
CA LEU A 172 -12.15 13.83 6.40
C LEU A 172 -12.15 15.35 6.66
N LYS A 173 -11.76 16.13 5.65
CA LYS A 173 -11.61 17.59 5.71
C LYS A 173 -12.84 18.33 5.17
#